data_AF-A0A1V5WS66-F1
#
_entry.id   AF-A0A1V5WS66-F1
#
_cell.length_a   1.000
_cell.length_b   1.000
_cell.length_c   1.000
_cell.angle_alpha   90.00
_cell.angle_beta   90.00
_cell.angle_gamma   90.00
#
_symmetry.space_group_name_H-M   'P 1'
#
loop_
_entity.id
_entity.type
_entity.pdbx_description
1 polymer ?
#
loop_
_entity_poly.entity_id
_entity_poly.type
_entity_poly.pdbx_seq_one_letter_code
_entity_poly.pdbx_strand_id
1 'polypeptide(L)'
;MILKSIIRYLNRDNVNIVVVALAYALVSYLNWTPMASIFFVLFIWFLLNPIKTSDALKISIITLAVSPLLLMVKRRTNAEYLAQISFFFLVIALITEIRFRKSRVE
;
A
#
# COMPACT_ATOMS: atom_id res chain seq x y z
N MET A 1 -17.89 -25.71 -12.76
CA MET A 1 -17.62 -24.25 -12.78
C MET A 1 -16.99 -23.74 -11.46
N ILE A 2 -17.49 -24.18 -10.30
CA ILE A 2 -17.01 -23.76 -8.96
C ILE A 2 -15.55 -24.21 -8.68
N LEU A 3 -15.18 -25.43 -9.05
CA LEU A 3 -13.84 -25.99 -8.80
C LEU A 3 -12.70 -25.20 -9.48
N LYS A 4 -12.95 -24.71 -10.72
CA LYS A 4 -12.02 -23.86 -11.46
C LYS A 4 -11.85 -22.48 -10.82
N SER A 5 -12.88 -21.99 -10.14
CA SER A 5 -12.84 -20.71 -9.41
C SER A 5 -12.04 -20.85 -8.12
N ILE A 6 -12.24 -21.95 -7.38
CA ILE A 6 -11.52 -22.25 -6.13
C ILE A 6 -10.03 -22.46 -6.39
N ILE A 7 -9.65 -23.25 -7.40
CA ILE A 7 -8.23 -23.46 -7.76
C ILE A 7 -7.57 -22.16 -8.21
N ARG A 8 -8.31 -21.30 -8.94
CA ARG A 8 -7.80 -19.99 -9.37
C ARG A 8 -7.65 -19.03 -8.19
N TYR A 9 -8.49 -19.13 -7.18
CA TYR A 9 -8.38 -18.38 -5.92
C TYR A 9 -7.17 -18.86 -5.10
N LEU A 10 -7.06 -20.18 -4.88
CA LEU A 10 -5.96 -20.81 -4.15
C LEU A 10 -4.59 -20.51 -4.78
N ASN A 11 -4.52 -20.52 -6.13
CA ASN A 11 -3.28 -20.22 -6.84
C ASN A 11 -2.94 -18.72 -6.79
N ARG A 12 -3.94 -17.85 -6.66
CA ARG A 12 -3.73 -16.41 -6.47
C ARG A 12 -3.13 -16.12 -5.09
N ASP A 13 -3.61 -16.82 -4.06
CA ASP A 13 -3.09 -16.68 -2.69
C ASP A 13 -1.63 -17.14 -2.59
N ASN A 14 -1.28 -18.26 -3.23
CA ASN A 14 0.11 -18.72 -3.29
C ASN A 14 1.03 -17.75 -4.04
N VAL A 15 0.59 -17.20 -5.18
CA VAL A 15 1.36 -16.19 -5.92
C VAL A 15 1.51 -14.91 -5.08
N ASN A 16 0.47 -14.49 -4.35
CA ASN A 16 0.54 -13.33 -3.47
C ASN A 16 1.58 -13.53 -2.36
N ILE A 17 1.62 -14.72 -1.74
CA ILE A 17 2.59 -15.06 -0.70
C ILE A 17 4.01 -15.04 -1.27
N VAL A 18 4.24 -15.62 -2.46
CA VAL A 18 5.55 -15.63 -3.11
C VAL A 18 6.03 -14.20 -3.44
N VAL A 19 5.14 -13.34 -3.92
CA VAL A 19 5.47 -11.93 -4.23
C VAL A 19 5.81 -11.16 -2.95
N VAL A 20 5.08 -11.39 -1.85
CA VAL A 20 5.38 -10.79 -0.55
C VAL A 20 6.72 -11.29 0.00
N ALA A 21 7.01 -12.59 -0.12
CA ALA A 21 8.28 -13.17 0.29
C ALA A 21 9.46 -12.60 -0.54
N LEU A 22 9.29 -12.43 -1.85
CA LEU A 22 10.27 -11.78 -2.71
C LEU A 22 10.49 -10.32 -2.32
N ALA A 23 9.42 -9.58 -2.04
CA ALA A 23 9.53 -8.20 -1.56
C ALA A 23 10.33 -8.11 -0.26
N TYR A 24 10.08 -9.02 0.69
CA TYR A 24 10.84 -9.10 1.94
C TYR A 24 12.33 -9.43 1.72
N ALA A 25 12.62 -10.37 0.82
CA ALA A 25 13.99 -10.73 0.46
C ALA A 25 14.74 -9.55 -0.19
N LEU A 26 14.07 -8.79 -1.07
CA LEU A 26 14.62 -7.61 -1.75
C LEU A 26 14.97 -6.49 -0.76
N VAL A 27 14.07 -6.25 0.18
CA VAL A 27 14.24 -5.27 1.26
C VAL A 27 15.40 -5.64 2.18
N SER A 28 15.50 -6.93 2.54
CA SER A 28 16.60 -7.45 3.37
C SER A 28 17.95 -7.34 2.66
N TYR A 29 17.98 -7.61 1.34
CA TYR A 29 19.18 -7.49 0.53
C TYR A 29 19.66 -6.03 0.39
N LEU A 30 18.73 -5.08 0.32
CA LEU A 30 19.04 -3.65 0.14
C LEU A 30 19.37 -2.90 1.44
N ASN A 31 19.37 -3.57 2.61
CA ASN A 31 19.60 -2.95 3.93
C ASN A 31 18.73 -1.69 4.16
N TRP A 32 17.47 -1.75 3.75
CA TRP A 32 16.54 -0.65 4.00
C TRP A 32 16.23 -0.50 5.50
N THR A 33 15.81 0.71 5.89
CA THR A 33 15.39 0.94 7.28
C THR A 33 14.18 0.05 7.62
N PRO A 34 14.04 -0.42 8.89
CA PRO A 34 12.91 -1.27 9.29
C PRO A 34 11.55 -0.64 8.96
N MET A 35 11.46 0.69 9.09
CA MET A 35 10.24 1.43 8.77
C MET A 35 9.90 1.35 7.27
N ALA A 36 10.87 1.62 6.39
CA ALA A 36 10.69 1.55 4.94
C ALA A 36 10.37 0.12 4.48
N SER A 37 10.96 -0.87 5.15
CA SER A 37 10.71 -2.30 4.94
C SER A 37 9.24 -2.66 5.17
N ILE A 38 8.69 -2.23 6.31
CA ILE A 38 7.28 -2.48 6.67
C ILE A 38 6.34 -1.80 5.67
N PHE A 39 6.61 -0.54 5.31
CA PHE A 39 5.81 0.17 4.32
C PHE A 39 5.85 -0.52 2.96
N PHE A 40 7.02 -0.96 2.49
CA PHE A 40 7.14 -1.64 1.21
C PHE A 40 6.37 -2.96 1.17
N VAL A 41 6.44 -3.78 2.23
CA VAL A 41 5.68 -5.02 2.32
C VAL A 41 4.17 -4.76 2.33
N LEU A 42 3.72 -3.76 3.12
CA LEU A 42 2.32 -3.33 3.12
C LEU A 42 1.88 -2.81 1.75
N PHE A 43 2.78 -2.16 1.01
CA PHE A 43 2.49 -1.63 -0.33
C PHE A 43 2.14 -2.75 -1.29
N ILE A 44 3.03 -3.74 -1.34
CA ILE A 44 2.89 -4.94 -2.16
C ILE A 44 1.59 -5.65 -1.78
N TRP A 45 1.32 -5.78 -0.47
CA TRP A 45 0.08 -6.38 0.02
C TRP A 45 -1.17 -5.65 -0.50
N PHE A 46 -1.22 -4.32 -0.37
CA PHE A 46 -2.37 -3.53 -0.84
C PHE A 46 -2.49 -3.48 -2.35
N LEU A 47 -1.39 -3.62 -3.08
CA LEU A 47 -1.40 -3.72 -4.55
C LEU A 47 -2.06 -5.03 -5.01
N LEU A 48 -1.80 -6.12 -4.27
CA LEU A 48 -2.37 -7.45 -4.55
C LEU A 48 -3.82 -7.56 -4.05
N ASN A 49 -4.10 -7.02 -2.86
CA ASN A 49 -5.40 -6.98 -2.20
C ASN A 49 -5.92 -5.54 -2.13
N PRO A 50 -6.53 -5.03 -3.21
CA PRO A 50 -6.95 -3.64 -3.29
C PRO A 50 -7.99 -3.33 -2.20
N ILE A 51 -7.68 -2.33 -1.39
CA ILE A 51 -8.61 -1.70 -0.47
C ILE A 51 -9.52 -0.72 -1.22
N LYS A 52 -10.64 -0.32 -0.61
CA LYS A 52 -11.52 0.69 -1.22
C LYS A 52 -10.76 2.01 -1.39
N THR A 53 -10.79 2.58 -2.60
CA THR A 53 -10.17 3.87 -2.92
C THR A 53 -10.54 4.97 -1.92
N SER A 54 -11.81 5.00 -1.47
CA SER A 54 -12.32 5.96 -0.50
C SER A 54 -11.59 5.89 0.85
N ASP A 55 -11.23 4.69 1.29
CA ASP A 55 -10.64 4.49 2.62
C ASP A 55 -9.16 4.88 2.59
N ALA A 56 -8.45 4.53 1.50
CA ALA A 56 -7.09 4.98 1.25
C ALA A 56 -7.00 6.52 1.16
N LEU A 57 -7.93 7.16 0.44
CA LEU A 57 -8.01 8.62 0.34
C LEU A 57 -8.25 9.29 1.70
N LYS A 58 -9.17 8.77 2.51
CA LYS A 58 -9.42 9.30 3.87
C LYS A 58 -8.17 9.28 4.72
N ILE A 59 -7.45 8.15 4.74
CA ILE A 59 -6.21 8.00 5.51
C ILE A 59 -5.16 8.99 4.99
N SER A 60 -5.01 9.10 3.67
CA SER A 60 -4.06 10.03 3.04
C SER A 60 -4.36 11.49 3.40
N ILE A 61 -5.63 11.91 3.33
CA ILE A 61 -6.05 13.28 3.65
C ILE A 61 -5.84 13.58 5.15
N ILE A 62 -6.25 12.68 6.04
CA ILE A 62 -6.09 12.86 7.49
C ILE A 62 -4.60 13.01 7.84
N THR A 63 -3.76 12.11 7.33
CA THR A 63 -2.33 12.15 7.61
C THR A 63 -1.67 13.39 7.01
N LEU A 64 -2.07 13.82 5.81
CA LEU A 64 -1.59 15.07 5.20
C LEU A 64 -1.98 16.31 6.01
N ALA A 65 -3.23 16.34 6.52
CA ALA A 65 -3.76 17.45 7.29
C ALA A 65 -3.11 17.57 8.67
N VAL A 66 -2.66 16.46 9.26
CA VAL A 66 -1.98 16.43 10.56
C VAL A 66 -0.49 16.81 10.44
N SER A 67 0.15 16.57 9.29
CA SER A 67 1.55 16.97 9.05
C SER A 67 1.87 18.44 9.38
N PRO A 68 1.12 19.47 8.92
CA PRO A 68 1.40 20.86 9.28
C PRO A 68 1.21 21.14 10.77
N LEU A 69 0.28 20.45 11.46
CA LEU A 69 0.12 20.58 12.91
C LEU A 69 1.38 20.09 13.64
N LEU A 70 1.99 19.00 13.18
CA LEU A 70 3.26 18.50 13.74
C LEU A 70 4.43 19.46 13.48
N LEU A 71 4.44 20.12 12.32
CA LEU A 71 5.44 21.16 12.03
C LEU A 71 5.31 22.36 12.97
N MET A 72 4.09 22.78 13.31
CA MET A 72 3.84 23.87 14.26
C MET A 72 4.40 23.56 15.67
N VAL A 73 4.34 22.30 16.11
CA VAL A 73 4.89 21.87 17.41
C VAL A 73 6.38 21.46 17.31
N LYS A 74 7.07 21.89 16.25
CA LYS A 74 8.51 21.60 15.99
C LYS A 74 8.87 20.11 15.92
N ARG A 75 7.91 19.23 15.63
CA ARG A 75 8.12 17.78 15.46
C ARG A 75 8.39 17.42 13.99
N ARG A 76 9.47 17.97 13.42
CA ARG A 76 9.81 17.82 11.98
C ARG A 76 9.90 16.35 11.53
N THR A 77 10.62 15.51 12.28
CA THR A 77 10.79 14.09 11.93
C THR A 77 9.45 13.35 11.86
N ASN A 78 8.54 13.62 12.80
CA ASN A 78 7.21 12.98 12.80
C ASN A 78 6.32 13.52 11.67
N ALA A 79 6.44 14.80 11.33
CA ALA A 79 5.73 15.40 10.21
C ALA A 79 6.18 14.80 8.87
N GLU A 80 7.48 14.56 8.69
CA GLU A 80 8.03 13.88 7.51
C GLU A 80 7.51 12.44 7.41
N TYR A 81 7.49 11.69 8.51
CA TYR A 81 6.91 10.34 8.51
C TYR A 81 5.42 10.35 8.15
N LEU A 82 4.62 11.28 8.69
CA LEU A 82 3.21 11.39 8.32
C LEU A 82 3.02 11.76 6.86
N ALA A 83 3.86 12.64 6.31
CA ALA A 83 3.83 13.00 4.90
C ALA A 83 4.16 11.79 4.00
N GLN A 84 5.15 10.97 4.39
CA GLN A 84 5.47 9.73 3.69
C GLN A 84 4.29 8.74 3.73
N ILE A 85 3.63 8.57 4.88
CA ILE A 85 2.42 7.73 5.01
C ILE A 85 1.29 8.26 4.13
N SER A 86 1.09 9.58 4.12
CA SER A 86 0.06 10.21 3.28
C SER A 86 0.30 9.94 1.80
N PHE A 87 1.53 10.15 1.34
CA PHE A 87 1.94 9.88 -0.05
C PHE A 87 1.72 8.41 -0.41
N PHE A 88 2.08 7.50 0.48
CA PHE A 88 1.90 6.07 0.31
C PHE A 88 0.43 5.68 0.06
N PHE A 89 -0.48 6.13 0.91
CA PHE A 89 -1.91 5.84 0.76
C PHE A 89 -2.52 6.54 -0.46
N LEU A 90 -2.00 7.71 -0.84
CA LEU A 90 -2.41 8.42 -2.06
C LEU A 90 -2.09 7.59 -3.31
N VAL A 91 -0.87 7.03 -3.38
CA VAL A 91 -0.45 6.17 -4.50
C VAL A 91 -1.31 4.91 -4.57
N ILE A 92 -1.60 4.27 -3.43
CA ILE A 92 -2.50 3.11 -3.39
C ILE A 92 -3.89 3.47 -3.90
N ALA A 93 -4.45 4.60 -3.46
CA ALA A 93 -5.75 5.07 -3.94
C ALA A 93 -5.74 5.28 -5.46
N LEU A 94 -4.69 5.94 -5.99
CA LEU A 94 -4.54 6.21 -7.42
C LEU A 94 -4.47 4.92 -8.24
N ILE A 95 -3.60 3.97 -7.85
CA ILE A 95 -3.45 2.69 -8.55
C ILE A 95 -4.76 1.89 -8.52
N THR A 96 -5.46 1.90 -7.37
CA THR A 96 -6.74 1.22 -7.21
C THR A 96 -7.80 1.83 -8.13
N GLU A 97 -7.89 3.16 -8.19
CA GLU A 97 -8.83 3.88 -9.06
C GLU A 97 -8.55 3.62 -10.54
N ILE A 98 -7.28 3.65 -10.96
CA ILE A 98 -6.88 3.34 -12.34
C ILE A 98 -7.31 1.90 -12.69
N ARG A 99 -7.05 0.94 -11.78
CA ARG A 99 -7.45 -0.46 -11.98
C ARG A 99 -8.96 -0.62 -12.10
N PHE A 100 -9.72 0.06 -11.23
CA PHE A 100 -11.18 0.02 -11.23
C PHE A 100 -11.79 0.65 -12.48
N ARG A 101 -11.18 1.73 -13.00
CA ARG A 101 -11.57 2.33 -14.27
C ARG A 101 -11.30 1.39 -15.44
N LYS A 102 -10.12 0.76 -15.48
CA LYS A 102 -9.77 -0.19 -16.54
C LYS A 102 -10.77 -1.35 -16.62
N SER A 103 -11.19 -1.91 -15.48
CA SER A 103 -12.18 -2.99 -15.44
C SER A 103 -13.60 -2.61 -15.86
N ARG A 104 -13.90 -1.31 -16.06
CA ARG A 104 -15.21 -0.84 -16.57
C ARG A 104 -15.21 -0.55 -18.07
N VAL A 105 -14.04 -0.55 -18.71
CA VAL A 105 -13.87 -0.26 -20.14
C VAL A 105 -13.73 -1.56 -20.97
N GLU A 106 -13.43 -2.68 -20.31
CA GLU A 106 -13.42 -4.05 -20.85
C GLU A 106 -14.74 -4.78 -20.53
#